data_AF-A0AAD5ZTZ3-F1
#
_entry.id   AF-A0AAD5ZTZ3-F1
#
_cell.length_a   1.000
_cell.length_b   1.000
_cell.length_c   1.000
_cell.angle_alpha   90.00
_cell.angle_beta   90.00
_cell.angle_gamma   90.00
#
_symmetry.space_group_name_H-M   'P 1'
#
loop_
_entity.id
_entity.type
_entity.pdbx_description
1 polymer ?
#
loop_
_entity_poly.entity_id
_entity_poly.type
_entity_poly.pdbx_seq_one_letter_code
_entity_poly.pdbx_strand_id
1 'polypeptide(L)'
;MVTDIPGSTDASFGREVKFYERPEPRSGIHRMVFVLFRQLGQGTVFPPDMRHNFSCRNFARQYHLDIAAATYFNCQRESGSGGRRFSRLDN
;
A
#
# COMPACT_ATOMS: atom_id res chain seq x y z
N MET A 1 -1.93 0.00 -7.97
CA MET A 1 -0.79 -0.86 -8.34
C MET A 1 -0.37 -0.43 -9.72
N VAL A 2 0.90 -0.08 -9.85
CA VAL A 2 1.53 0.34 -11.10
C VAL A 2 2.64 -0.65 -11.40
N THR A 3 2.70 -1.14 -12.65
CA THR A 3 3.72 -2.07 -13.14
C THR A 3 4.56 -1.39 -14.22
N ASP A 4 5.64 -2.05 -14.64
CA ASP A 4 6.43 -1.67 -15.81
C ASP A 4 7.01 -0.25 -15.74
N ILE A 5 7.26 0.26 -14.53
CA ILE A 5 7.90 1.56 -14.30
C ILE A 5 9.36 1.47 -14.79
N PRO A 6 9.78 2.29 -15.78
CA PRO A 6 11.18 2.33 -16.20
C PRO A 6 12.12 2.71 -15.05
N GLY A 7 13.35 2.18 -15.09
CA GLY A 7 14.36 2.54 -14.09
C GLY A 7 14.63 4.05 -14.11
N SER A 8 14.85 4.65 -12.94
CA SER A 8 15.10 6.09 -12.73
C SER A 8 13.95 7.06 -13.07
N THR A 9 12.76 6.55 -13.43
CA THR A 9 11.55 7.37 -13.57
C THR A 9 10.65 7.23 -12.33
N ASP A 10 9.48 7.85 -12.37
CA ASP A 10 8.45 7.70 -11.35
C ASP A 10 7.24 6.89 -11.85
N ALA A 11 6.26 6.68 -10.97
CA ALA A 11 5.09 5.84 -11.23
C ALA A 11 4.19 6.35 -12.38
N SER A 12 4.28 7.62 -12.81
CA SER A 12 3.49 8.14 -13.94
C SER A 12 3.92 7.55 -15.29
N PHE A 13 5.13 6.99 -15.36
CA PHE A 13 5.65 6.33 -16.57
C PHE A 13 5.35 4.84 -16.62
N GLY A 14 4.80 4.27 -15.54
CA GLY A 14 4.38 2.88 -15.50
C GLY A 14 2.95 2.69 -15.99
N ARG A 15 2.52 1.42 -16.02
CA ARG A 15 1.16 1.01 -16.35
C ARG A 15 0.34 0.85 -15.07
N GLU A 16 -0.69 1.67 -14.91
CA GLU A 16 -1.65 1.47 -13.81
C GLU A 16 -2.56 0.28 -14.09
N VAL A 17 -2.41 -0.80 -13.30
CA VAL A 17 -3.21 -2.04 -13.43
C VAL A 17 -4.27 -2.18 -12.34
N LYS A 18 -4.15 -1.41 -11.25
CA LYS A 18 -5.21 -1.20 -10.26
C LYS A 18 -5.19 0.26 -9.83
N PHE A 19 -6.32 0.93 -9.90
CA PHE A 19 -6.47 2.33 -9.50
C PHE A 19 -5.99 2.58 -8.05
N TYR A 20 -5.44 3.75 -7.76
CA TYR A 20 -5.18 4.17 -6.38
C TYR A 20 -6.49 4.47 -5.63
N GLU A 21 -6.78 3.71 -4.59
CA GLU A 21 -7.91 3.99 -3.70
C GLU A 21 -7.41 4.69 -2.44
N ARG A 22 -8.02 5.83 -2.11
CA ARG A 22 -7.65 6.61 -0.92
C ARG A 22 -7.87 5.78 0.35
N PRO A 23 -6.96 5.81 1.34
CA PRO A 23 -7.16 5.09 2.59
C PRO A 23 -8.30 5.67 3.42
N GLU A 24 -9.22 4.81 3.87
CA GLU A 24 -10.33 5.18 4.76
C GLU A 24 -10.39 4.25 5.99
N PRO A 25 -9.38 4.30 6.89
CA PRO A 25 -9.37 3.45 8.08
C PRO A 25 -10.53 3.78 9.02
N ARG A 26 -11.28 2.74 9.44
CA ARG A 26 -12.45 2.89 10.32
C ARG A 26 -12.13 2.82 11.82
N SER A 27 -11.05 2.12 12.18
CA SER A 27 -10.66 1.88 13.57
C SER A 27 -9.15 1.67 13.69
N GLY A 28 -8.55 2.15 14.79
CA GLY A 28 -7.12 2.02 15.08
C GLY A 28 -6.21 2.85 14.17
N ILE A 29 -4.91 2.60 14.27
CA ILE A 29 -3.89 3.22 13.43
C ILE A 29 -3.41 2.15 12.43
N HIS A 30 -3.54 2.43 11.15
CA HIS A 30 -3.20 1.54 10.05
C HIS A 30 -1.88 1.95 9.41
N ARG A 31 -1.09 0.98 8.97
CA ARG A 31 0.12 1.23 8.18
C ARG A 31 -0.23 1.15 6.70
N MET A 32 -0.09 2.26 5.99
CA MET A 32 -0.19 2.30 4.53
C MET A 32 1.21 2.11 3.96
N VAL A 33 1.42 1.00 3.28
CA VAL A 33 2.76 0.55 2.85
C VAL A 33 2.89 0.71 1.34
N PHE A 34 3.99 1.35 0.91
CA PHE A 34 4.44 1.33 -0.47
C PHE A 34 5.63 0.38 -0.59
N VAL A 35 5.54 -0.57 -1.52
CA VAL A 35 6.63 -1.52 -1.81
C VAL A 35 6.98 -1.41 -3.29
N LEU A 36 8.27 -1.23 -3.58
CA LEU A 36 8.82 -1.25 -4.92
C LEU A 36 9.48 -2.61 -5.18
N PHE A 37 9.07 -3.23 -6.27
CA PHE A 37 9.60 -4.51 -6.73
C PHE A 37 10.36 -4.33 -8.04
N ARG A 38 11.47 -5.05 -8.21
CA ARG A 38 12.18 -5.16 -9.49
C ARG A 38 11.58 -6.32 -10.30
N GLN A 39 11.08 -6.00 -11.49
CA GLN A 39 10.59 -6.98 -12.45
C GLN A 39 11.73 -7.60 -13.27
N LEU A 40 11.58 -8.84 -13.69
CA LEU A 40 12.50 -9.50 -14.65
C LEU A 40 12.33 -8.97 -16.08
N GLY A 41 11.15 -8.43 -16.41
CA GLY A 41 10.84 -7.86 -17.71
C GLY A 41 9.48 -7.17 -17.73
N GLN A 42 9.21 -6.38 -18.78
CA GLN A 42 7.93 -5.69 -18.96
C GLN A 42 6.81 -6.67 -19.32
N GLY A 43 5.58 -6.37 -18.88
CA GLY A 43 4.39 -7.16 -19.21
C GLY A 43 4.34 -8.55 -18.55
N THR A 44 5.14 -8.77 -17.51
CA THR A 44 5.25 -10.06 -16.80
C THR A 44 4.40 -10.13 -15.53
N VAL A 45 3.82 -9.01 -15.09
CA VAL A 45 3.08 -8.89 -13.83
C VAL A 45 1.62 -8.55 -14.11
N PHE A 46 0.70 -9.34 -13.55
CA PHE A 46 -0.74 -9.11 -13.67
C PHE A 46 -1.37 -8.70 -12.34
N PRO A 47 -2.43 -7.88 -12.35
CA PRO A 47 -3.06 -7.41 -11.14
C PRO A 47 -3.77 -8.55 -10.40
N PRO A 48 -3.85 -8.50 -9.05
CA PRO A 48 -4.69 -9.43 -8.30
C PRO A 48 -6.18 -9.18 -8.60
N ASP A 49 -7.02 -10.20 -8.55
CA ASP A 49 -8.46 -10.03 -8.80
C ASP A 49 -9.10 -9.11 -7.75
N MET A 50 -8.83 -9.37 -6.48
CA MET A 50 -9.39 -8.69 -5.32
C MET A 50 -8.33 -7.91 -4.54
N ARG A 51 -8.74 -6.79 -3.91
CA ARG A 51 -7.86 -5.98 -3.06
C ARG A 51 -7.70 -6.53 -1.65
N HIS A 52 -8.79 -7.05 -1.09
CA HIS A 52 -8.77 -7.62 0.26
C HIS A 52 -7.99 -8.94 0.24
N ASN A 53 -7.39 -9.29 1.38
CA ASN A 53 -6.56 -10.49 1.53
C ASN A 53 -5.34 -10.55 0.59
N PHE A 54 -4.89 -9.41 0.05
CA PHE A 54 -3.67 -9.35 -0.74
C PHE A 54 -2.41 -9.54 0.12
N SER A 55 -1.44 -10.31 -0.39
CA SER A 55 -0.16 -10.57 0.27
C SER A 55 1.00 -10.19 -0.65
N CYS A 56 1.75 -9.13 -0.29
CA CYS A 56 2.94 -8.71 -1.04
C CYS A 56 3.97 -9.84 -1.18
N ARG A 57 4.11 -10.69 -0.15
CA ARG A 57 5.06 -11.81 -0.15
C ARG A 57 4.67 -12.89 -1.16
N ASN A 58 3.39 -13.28 -1.18
CA ASN A 58 2.93 -14.29 -2.12
C ASN A 58 2.96 -13.76 -3.56
N PHE A 59 2.60 -12.50 -3.74
CA PHE A 59 2.68 -11.81 -5.03
C PHE A 59 4.12 -11.78 -5.57
N ALA A 60 5.08 -11.42 -4.73
CA ALA A 60 6.50 -11.40 -5.12
C ALA A 60 7.00 -12.79 -5.52
N ARG A 61 6.61 -13.84 -4.79
CA ARG A 61 6.96 -15.22 -5.13
C ARG A 61 6.37 -15.67 -6.45
N GLN A 62 5.09 -15.36 -6.70
CA GLN A 62 4.38 -15.75 -7.91
C GLN A 62 4.99 -15.14 -9.17
N TYR A 63 5.43 -13.88 -9.09
CA TYR A 63 5.97 -13.14 -10.24
C TYR A 63 7.50 -13.02 -10.24
N HIS A 64 8.19 -13.78 -9.38
CA HIS A 64 9.65 -13.77 -9.27
C HIS A 64 10.23 -12.36 -9.09
N LEU A 65 9.64 -11.60 -8.17
CA LEU A 65 9.99 -10.21 -7.91
C LEU A 65 10.93 -10.07 -6.72
N ASP A 66 11.92 -9.19 -6.86
CA ASP A 66 12.80 -8.79 -5.77
C ASP A 66 12.33 -7.47 -5.14
N ILE A 67 12.38 -7.35 -3.81
CA ILE A 67 12.11 -6.08 -3.13
C ILE A 67 13.29 -5.14 -3.37
N ALA A 68 13.02 -3.97 -3.97
CA ALA A 68 14.01 -2.92 -4.18
C ALA A 68 13.96 -1.86 -3.07
N ALA A 69 12.75 -1.49 -2.64
CA ALA A 69 12.53 -0.53 -1.55
C ALA A 69 11.16 -0.72 -0.90
N ALA A 70 11.01 -0.28 0.34
CA ALA A 70 9.73 -0.21 1.02
C ALA A 70 9.69 0.98 1.98
N THR A 71 8.53 1.64 2.07
CA THR A 71 8.26 2.69 3.05
C THR A 71 6.81 2.60 3.51
N TYR A 72 6.48 3.23 4.63
CA TYR A 72 5.11 3.28 5.12
C TYR A 72 4.83 4.59 5.85
N PHE A 73 3.55 4.92 5.95
CA PHE A 73 3.05 5.95 6.85
C PHE A 73 1.90 5.40 7.69
N ASN A 74 1.69 6.02 8.85
CA ASN A 74 0.54 5.71 9.70
C ASN A 74 -0.66 6.54 9.27
N CYS A 75 -1.83 5.92 9.22
CA CYS A 75 -3.09 6.54 8.83
C CYS A 75 -4.18 6.12 9.83
N GLN A 76 -5.00 7.06 10.27
CA GLN A 76 -6.15 6.83 11.13
C GLN A 76 -7.32 7.67 10.65
N ARG A 77 -8.53 7.38 11.17
CA ARG A 77 -9.70 8.21 10.89
C ARG A 77 -9.44 9.65 11.33
N GLU A 78 -9.91 10.64 10.57
CA GLU A 78 -9.66 12.06 10.83
C GLU A 78 -10.10 12.50 12.24
N SER A 79 -11.27 12.02 12.69
CA SER A 79 -11.77 12.24 14.06
C SER A 79 -11.01 11.46 15.13
N GLY A 80 -9.91 10.82 14.77
CA GLY A 80 -9.17 9.88 15.59
C GLY A 80 -9.90 8.55 15.78
N SER A 81 -9.18 7.61 16.36
CA SER A 81 -9.68 6.26 16.64
C SER A 81 -10.34 6.13 18.02
N GLY A 82 -10.70 7.25 18.66
CA GLY A 82 -11.47 7.30 19.91
C GLY A 82 -10.78 6.60 21.08
N GLY A 83 -9.96 7.33 21.84
CA GLY A 83 -9.52 6.90 23.17
C GLY A 83 -10.60 7.20 24.23
N ARG A 84 -10.56 6.49 25.37
CA ARG A 84 -11.41 6.79 26.54
C ARG A 84 -11.26 8.27 26.89
N ARG A 85 -12.35 9.04 26.85
CA ARG A 85 -12.41 10.38 27.44
C ARG A 85 -12.23 10.21 28.94
N PHE A 86 -11.04 10.50 29.47
CA PHE A 86 -10.94 10.81 30.89
C PHE A 86 -11.61 12.18 31.06
N SER A 87 -12.83 12.19 31.57
CA SER A 87 -13.41 13.42 32.08
C SER A 87 -12.48 13.91 33.19
N ARG A 88 -11.74 14.99 32.96
CA ARG A 88 -11.21 15.79 34.07
C ARG A 88 -12.42 16.23 34.87
N LEU A 89 -12.54 15.71 36.09
CA LEU A 89 -13.34 16.36 37.12
C LEU A 89 -12.51 17.59 37.52
N ASP A 90 -12.79 18.72 36.88
CA ASP A 90 -12.32 20.01 37.37
C ASP A 90 -13.24 20.39 38.54
N ASN A 91 -12.63 20.59 39.72
CA ASN A 91 -13.27 20.95 40.99
C ASN A 91 -13.39 22.46 41.12
#